data_AF-A0A6G3TY36-F1
#
_entry.id   AF-A0A6G3TY36-F1
#
_cell.length_a   1.000
_cell.length_b   1.000
_cell.length_c   1.000
_cell.angle_alpha   90.00
_cell.angle_beta   90.00
_cell.angle_gamma   90.00
#
_symmetry.space_group_name_H-M   'P 1'
#
loop_
_entity.id
_entity.type
_entity.pdbx_description
1 polymer ?
#
loop_
_entity_poly.entity_id
_entity_poly.type
_entity_poly.pdbx_seq_one_letter_code
_entity_poly.pdbx_strand_id
1 'polypeptide(L)' 'TIATGAPADLTTLALDTVRTAGPPPRLGAETAVFAATAADVRHTVVAGRHIVRDGAHTLVPDVPRALADAVRALHS' A
#
# COMPACT_ATOMS: atom_id res chain seq x y z
N THR A 1 3.82 -3.22 -16.00
CA THR A 1 4.80 -4.25 -15.59
C THR A 1 6.02 -3.58 -15.02
N ILE A 2 6.64 -4.16 -13.99
CA ILE A 2 7.93 -3.67 -13.50
C ILE A 2 8.99 -4.06 -14.52
N ALA A 3 9.47 -3.09 -15.29
CA ALA A 3 10.44 -3.28 -16.35
C ALA A 3 11.14 -1.95 -16.65
N THR A 4 12.35 -2.02 -17.21
CA THR A 4 13.09 -0.82 -17.66
C THR A 4 12.26 -0.04 -18.68
N GLY A 5 12.20 1.29 -18.51
CA GLY A 5 11.44 2.19 -19.38
C GLY A 5 9.94 2.28 -19.07
N ALA A 6 9.40 1.43 -18.20
CA ALA A 6 8.03 1.57 -17.69
C ALA A 6 7.96 2.64 -16.58
N PRO A 7 6.77 3.24 -16.33
CA PRO A 7 6.55 4.04 -15.14
C PRO A 7 6.90 3.27 -13.88
N ALA A 8 7.57 3.93 -12.93
CA ALA A 8 7.91 3.35 -11.64
C ALA A 8 6.68 3.29 -10.71
N ASP A 9 5.75 2.41 -11.07
CA ASP A 9 4.51 2.12 -10.33
C ASP A 9 4.68 0.79 -9.59
N LEU A 10 4.78 0.85 -8.26
CA LEU A 10 4.95 -0.32 -7.42
C LEU A 10 4.44 -0.08 -6.00
N THR A 11 4.19 -1.18 -5.29
CA THR A 11 3.92 -1.17 -3.86
C THR A 11 4.80 -2.20 -3.15
N THR A 12 5.11 -1.96 -1.89
CA THR A 12 5.88 -2.89 -1.05
C THR A 12 5.07 -3.29 0.16
N LEU A 13 5.18 -4.55 0.55
CA LEU A 13 4.53 -5.11 1.72
C LEU A 13 5.54 -5.36 2.84
N ALA A 14 5.10 -5.19 4.07
CA ALA A 14 5.74 -5.72 5.25
C ALA A 14 5.68 -7.26 5.19
N LEU A 15 6.81 -7.91 5.46
CA LEU A 15 6.93 -9.37 5.51
C LEU A 15 7.22 -9.87 6.93
N ASP A 16 7.02 -9.00 7.92
CA ASP A 16 7.31 -9.20 9.33
C ASP A 16 6.07 -9.03 10.22
N THR A 17 4.88 -8.84 9.63
CA THR A 17 3.62 -8.83 10.38
C THR A 17 3.19 -10.25 10.72
N VAL A 18 2.27 -10.41 11.69
CA VAL A 18 1.77 -11.72 12.16
C VAL A 18 1.31 -12.63 11.02
N ARG A 19 0.75 -12.06 9.95
CA ARG A 19 0.17 -12.81 8.83
C ARG A 19 1.12 -13.00 7.64
N THR A 20 2.11 -12.12 7.48
CA THR A 20 3.06 -12.17 6.37
C THR A 20 4.40 -12.79 6.74
N ALA A 21 4.69 -12.97 8.04
CA ALA A 21 5.93 -13.54 8.52
C ALA A 21 6.00 -15.06 8.30
N GLY A 22 7.15 -15.54 7.82
CA GLY A 22 7.46 -16.97 7.72
C GLY A 22 7.53 -17.57 6.30
N PRO A 23 6.64 -17.22 5.35
CA PRO A 23 6.75 -17.72 3.99
C PRO A 23 8.11 -17.42 3.34
N PRO A 24 8.71 -18.39 2.60
CA PRO A 24 9.95 -18.16 1.90
C PRO A 24 9.77 -17.16 0.74
N PRO A 25 10.82 -16.44 0.29
CA PRO A 25 10.71 -15.42 -0.75
C PRO A 25 10.05 -15.88 -2.06
N ARG A 26 10.22 -17.15 -2.43
CA ARG A 26 9.60 -17.73 -3.65
C ARG A 26 8.07 -17.75 -3.60
N LEU A 27 7.47 -17.64 -2.41
CA LEU A 27 6.02 -17.56 -2.20
C LEU A 27 5.53 -16.12 -1.97
N GLY A 28 6.35 -15.11 -2.27
CA GLY A 28 6.03 -13.72 -1.98
C GLY A 28 4.77 -13.22 -2.71
N ALA A 29 4.49 -13.73 -3.91
CA ALA A 29 3.28 -13.39 -4.65
C ALA A 29 2.03 -13.96 -3.95
N GLU A 30 2.11 -15.21 -3.49
CA GLU A 30 1.06 -15.87 -2.73
C GLU A 30 0.85 -15.20 -1.37
N THR A 31 1.93 -14.80 -0.68
CA THR A 31 1.84 -14.01 0.55
C THR A 31 1.13 -12.69 0.29
N ALA A 32 1.47 -11.97 -0.80
CA ALA A 32 0.84 -10.71 -1.15
C ALA A 32 -0.65 -10.85 -1.44
N VAL A 33 -1.06 -11.90 -2.16
CA VAL A 33 -2.46 -12.07 -2.61
C VAL A 33 -3.34 -12.70 -1.53
N PHE A 34 -2.83 -13.72 -0.83
CA PHE A 34 -3.65 -14.54 0.06
C PHE A 34 -3.47 -14.19 1.53
N ALA A 35 -2.32 -13.64 1.91
CA ALA A 35 -1.98 -13.42 3.32
C ALA A 35 -1.78 -11.95 3.71
N ALA A 36 -1.61 -11.00 2.79
CA ALA A 36 -1.44 -9.58 3.10
C ALA A 36 -2.78 -8.81 3.06
N THR A 37 -2.79 -7.64 3.69
CA THR A 37 -3.90 -6.67 3.75
C THR A 37 -3.36 -5.28 3.44
N ALA A 38 -4.25 -4.30 3.30
CA ALA A 38 -3.87 -2.89 3.20
C ALA A 38 -2.98 -2.42 4.37
N ALA A 39 -3.13 -2.99 5.57
CA ALA A 39 -2.31 -2.65 6.74
C ALA A 39 -0.84 -3.08 6.60
N ASP A 40 -0.55 -4.01 5.68
CA ASP A 40 0.81 -4.48 5.44
C ASP A 40 1.56 -3.60 4.41
N VAL A 41 0.90 -2.64 3.76
CA VAL A 41 1.56 -1.74 2.79
C VAL A 41 2.52 -0.78 3.49
N ARG A 42 3.79 -0.74 3.03
CA ARG A 42 4.81 0.19 3.55
C ARG A 42 5.07 1.36 2.61
N HIS A 43 5.20 1.09 1.32
CA HIS A 43 5.43 2.12 0.32
C HIS A 43 4.55 1.89 -0.89
N THR A 44 4.03 2.98 -1.45
CA THR A 44 3.38 2.97 -2.77
C THR A 44 3.98 4.10 -3.57
N VAL A 45 4.54 3.76 -4.71
CA VAL A 45 5.20 4.69 -5.63
C VAL A 45 4.37 4.75 -6.91
N VAL A 46 4.09 5.97 -7.37
CA VAL A 46 3.37 6.24 -8.63
C VAL A 46 4.21 7.20 -9.46
N ALA A 47 4.58 6.79 -10.66
CA ALA A 47 5.48 7.50 -11.56
C ALA A 47 6.76 7.99 -10.86
N GLY A 48 7.35 7.15 -10.00
CA GLY A 48 8.56 7.47 -9.24
C GLY A 48 8.36 8.35 -8.01
N ARG A 49 7.13 8.74 -7.66
CA ARG A 49 6.83 9.53 -6.46
C ARG A 49 6.22 8.66 -5.37
N HIS A 50 6.74 8.76 -4.14
CA HIS A 50 6.14 8.13 -2.98
C HIS A 50 4.79 8.77 -2.64
N ILE A 51 3.70 8.05 -2.86
CA ILE A 51 2.36 8.43 -2.42
C ILE A 51 2.10 7.91 -1.01
N VAL A 52 2.56 6.70 -0.70
CA VAL A 52 2.63 6.15 0.65
C VAL A 52 4.09 5.96 1.04
N ARG A 53 4.45 6.37 2.25
CA ARG A 53 5.78 6.19 2.83
C ARG A 53 5.64 5.74 4.28
N ASP A 54 6.31 4.65 4.63
CA ASP A 54 6.29 4.05 5.96
C ASP A 54 4.86 3.76 6.47
N GLY A 55 3.95 3.40 5.55
CA GLY A 55 2.53 3.15 5.83
C GLY A 55 1.65 4.39 5.92
N ALA A 56 2.21 5.61 5.79
CA ALA A 56 1.46 6.86 5.83
C ALA A 56 1.28 7.49 4.44
N HIS A 57 0.08 7.99 4.15
CA HIS A 57 -0.18 8.74 2.92
C HIS A 57 0.50 10.12 2.99
N THR A 58 1.28 10.47 1.97
CA THR A 58 2.12 11.68 1.98
C THR A 58 1.38 12.95 1.60
N LEU A 59 0.27 12.83 0.85
CA LEU A 59 -0.52 13.97 0.37
C LEU A 59 -1.81 14.21 1.17
N VAL A 60 -2.16 13.30 2.07
CA VAL A 60 -3.41 13.35 2.84
C VAL A 60 -3.05 13.11 4.30
N PRO A 61 -2.93 14.17 5.11
CA PRO A 61 -2.43 14.06 6.49
C PRO A 61 -3.31 13.20 7.40
N ASP A 62 -4.63 13.25 7.22
CA ASP A 62 -5.60 12.47 7.99
C ASP A 62 -6.60 11.81 7.03
N VAL A 63 -6.21 10.64 6.53
CA VAL A 63 -7.02 9.85 5.59
C VAL A 63 -8.37 9.47 6.18
N PRO A 64 -8.48 8.96 7.44
CA PRO A 64 -9.78 8.64 8.03
C PRO A 64 -10.74 9.83 8.08
N ARG A 65 -10.28 11.00 8.55
CA ARG A 65 -11.13 12.21 8.60
C ARG A 65 -11.53 12.66 7.20
N ALA A 66 -10.58 12.72 6.27
CA ALA A 66 -10.86 13.14 4.90
C ALA A 66 -11.92 12.24 4.22
N LEU A 67 -11.85 10.92 4.44
CA LEU A 67 -12.85 9.98 3.93
C LEU A 67 -14.22 10.21 4.59
N ALA A 68 -14.27 10.35 5.92
CA ALA A 68 -15.51 10.58 6.65
C ALA A 68 -16.22 11.87 6.20
N ASP A 69 -15.46 12.95 6.00
CA ASP A 69 -16.00 14.23 5.54
C ASP A 69 -16.52 14.16 4.10
N ALA A 70 -15.78 13.48 3.20
CA ALA A 70 -16.22 13.25 1.83
C ALA A 70 -17.51 12.43 1.75
N VAL A 71 -17.64 11.37 2.57
CA VAL A 71 -18.87 10.58 2.66
C VAL A 71 -20.02 11.42 3.22
N ARG A 72 -19.80 12.20 4.28
CA ARG A 72 -20.83 13.06 4.89
C ARG A 72 -21.41 14.05 3.89
N ALA A 73 -20.56 14.68 3.06
CA ALA A 73 -20.98 15.66 2.07
C ALA A 73 -21.96 15.12 1.00
N LEU A 74 -22.06 13.79 0.84
CA LEU A 74 -23.02 13.16 -0.09
C LEU A 74 -24.37 12.81 0.57
N HIS A 75 -24.43 12.85 1.91
CA HIS A 75 -25.62 12.47 2.68
C HIS A 75 -26.29 13.68 3.36
N SER A 76 -25.79 14.89 3.13
CA SER A 76 -26.35 16.17 3.57
C SER A 76 -27.04 16.88 2.42
#